data_AF-A0A924VJ74-F1
#
_entry.id   AF-A0A924VJ74-F1
#
_cell.length_a   1.000
_cell.length_b   1.000
_cell.length_c   1.000
_cell.angle_alpha   90.00
_cell.angle_beta   90.00
_cell.angle_gamma   90.00
#
_symmetry.space_group_name_H-M   'P 1'
#
loop_
_entity.id
_entity.type
_entity.pdbx_description
1 polymer ?
#
loop_
_entity_poly.entity_id
_entity_poly.type
_entity_poly.pdbx_seq_one_letter_code
_entity_poly.pdbx_strand_id
1 'polypeptide(L)'
;IITSKTEQSIRQSALEEIFGKLKKSGKGSHNTNVSGLGEEKNADRREYQFGDSLDQIDMTASIHNAQVNHGIGDFSMTERDLEVEEKDYKTITSTVLMIDISHSMILYGEDRITPAKKVAMALAELIRTKYPKDTLDIVVFGNDAWPITLKELPYLQVGPYHTNTYAGLELAVDILRRRKTHNKQIFMITDGKPTCLKEGNKYYKNSIGLDRKVVNKTLNMAAQCKRTGIPITTFMIAKDPYLQQFVRQFTEINGGKAFYSSLKGLGEYIFEDYIKNRRRTVR
;
A
#
# COMPACT_ATOMS: atom_id res chain seq x y z
N ILE A 1 1.64 -25.54 -20.67
CA ILE A 1 1.45 -25.88 -19.23
C ILE A 1 2.21 -24.83 -18.44
N ILE A 2 1.49 -23.94 -17.75
CA ILE A 2 2.10 -22.92 -16.89
C ILE A 2 2.57 -23.64 -15.63
N THR A 3 3.86 -23.56 -15.31
CA THR A 3 4.43 -24.24 -14.14
C THR A 3 4.20 -23.38 -12.89
N SER A 4 4.18 -24.01 -11.71
CA SER A 4 4.03 -23.31 -10.42
C SER A 4 5.05 -22.19 -10.22
N LYS A 5 6.27 -22.35 -10.75
CA LYS A 5 7.31 -21.31 -10.76
C LYS A 5 6.95 -20.11 -11.65
N THR A 6 6.36 -20.34 -12.82
CA THR A 6 5.90 -19.26 -13.71
C THR A 6 4.72 -18.51 -13.10
N GLU A 7 3.77 -19.20 -12.48
CA GLU A 7 2.63 -18.55 -11.80
C GLU A 7 3.08 -17.72 -10.59
N GLN A 8 4.05 -18.22 -9.81
CA GLN A 8 4.64 -17.50 -8.69
C GLN A 8 5.42 -16.26 -9.14
N SER A 9 6.19 -16.37 -10.24
CA SER A 9 6.90 -15.24 -10.85
C SER A 9 5.95 -14.19 -11.42
N ILE A 10 4.83 -14.59 -12.04
CA ILE A 10 3.79 -13.66 -12.52
C ILE A 10 3.11 -12.95 -11.36
N ARG A 11 2.77 -13.65 -10.27
CA ARG A 11 2.19 -13.01 -9.06
C ARG A 11 3.19 -12.07 -8.40
N GLN A 12 4.44 -12.49 -8.28
CA GLN A 12 5.52 -11.66 -7.75
C GLN A 12 5.75 -10.43 -8.64
N SER A 13 5.70 -10.58 -9.97
CA SER A 13 5.86 -9.48 -10.93
C SER A 13 4.66 -8.53 -10.95
N ALA A 14 3.43 -9.04 -10.84
CA ALA A 14 2.22 -8.22 -10.72
C ALA A 14 2.22 -7.46 -9.39
N LEU A 15 2.59 -8.12 -8.29
CA LEU A 15 2.81 -7.48 -6.99
C LEU A 15 3.96 -6.46 -7.09
N GLU A 16 5.08 -6.78 -7.72
CA GLU A 16 6.19 -5.83 -7.95
C GLU A 16 5.85 -4.73 -8.94
N GLU A 17 4.87 -4.90 -9.83
CA GLU A 17 4.37 -3.82 -10.68
C GLU A 17 3.43 -2.89 -9.89
N ILE A 18 2.59 -3.47 -9.01
CA ILE A 18 1.74 -2.76 -8.04
C ILE A 18 2.60 -1.96 -7.04
N PHE A 19 3.64 -2.59 -6.48
CA PHE A 19 4.50 -2.06 -5.42
C PHE A 19 5.76 -1.36 -5.94
N GLY A 20 6.21 -1.66 -7.15
CA GLY A 20 7.31 -0.96 -7.84
C GLY A 20 6.86 0.35 -8.47
N LYS A 21 5.56 0.53 -8.75
CA LYS A 21 4.99 1.84 -9.10
C LYS A 21 4.77 2.75 -7.89
N LEU A 22 4.64 2.19 -6.67
CA LEU A 22 4.77 2.94 -5.41
C LEU A 22 6.15 3.64 -5.30
N LYS A 23 7.22 2.97 -5.75
CA LYS A 23 8.57 3.58 -5.92
C LYS A 23 8.67 4.66 -7.01
N LYS A 24 7.75 4.71 -7.98
CA LYS A 24 7.81 5.66 -9.13
C LYS A 24 6.85 6.85 -9.00
N SER A 25 5.82 6.79 -8.15
CA SER A 25 4.87 7.91 -7.96
C SER A 25 5.34 8.95 -6.93
N GLY A 26 6.42 8.67 -6.19
CA GLY A 26 7.26 9.65 -5.52
C GLY A 26 8.72 9.26 -5.78
N LYS A 27 9.64 10.23 -5.90
CA LYS A 27 11.06 9.89 -5.73
C LYS A 27 11.19 9.24 -4.35
N GLY A 28 11.56 7.96 -4.32
CA GLY A 28 11.97 7.25 -3.12
C GLY A 28 11.23 5.93 -2.91
N SER A 29 11.99 4.86 -2.65
CA SER A 29 11.67 4.03 -1.49
C SER A 29 11.43 5.02 -0.35
N HIS A 30 10.18 5.18 0.04
CA HIS A 30 9.64 6.21 0.92
C HIS A 30 10.60 7.37 1.31
N ASN A 31 10.82 8.37 0.46
CA ASN A 31 11.61 9.54 0.89
C ASN A 31 10.75 10.48 1.73
N THR A 32 11.33 10.98 2.82
CA THR A 32 10.89 12.19 3.51
C THR A 32 11.92 13.30 3.22
N ASN A 33 11.47 14.56 3.14
CA ASN A 33 12.35 15.73 2.97
C ASN A 33 13.02 16.17 4.29
N VAL A 34 13.13 15.27 5.27
CA VAL A 34 13.67 15.58 6.60
C VAL A 34 14.97 14.82 6.76
N SER A 35 16.07 15.56 6.89
CA SER A 35 17.35 15.03 7.32
C SER A 35 17.22 14.51 8.75
N GLY A 36 17.31 13.19 8.90
CA GLY A 36 17.33 12.50 10.18
C GLY A 36 18.21 11.26 10.08
N LEU A 37 18.87 10.93 11.20
CA LEU A 37 19.80 9.80 11.34
C LEU A 37 19.09 8.47 11.00
N GLY A 38 19.39 7.92 9.83
CA GLY A 38 19.00 6.57 9.40
C GLY A 38 20.24 5.71 9.15
N GLU A 39 20.23 4.47 9.67
CA GLU A 39 21.40 3.60 9.82
C GLU A 39 21.56 2.49 8.75
N GLU A 40 20.87 2.54 7.60
CA GLU A 40 21.14 1.54 6.54
C GLU A 40 21.94 2.15 5.39
N LYS A 41 23.24 1.80 5.37
CA LYS A 41 24.16 2.07 4.26
C LYS A 41 23.76 1.23 3.06
N ASN A 42 23.47 1.86 1.92
CA ASN A 42 23.47 1.14 0.64
C ASN A 42 24.93 0.99 0.18
N ALA A 43 25.24 -0.07 -0.56
CA ALA A 43 26.58 -0.29 -1.11
C ALA A 43 26.84 0.52 -2.38
N ASP A 44 25.81 1.22 -2.89
CA ASP A 44 25.94 2.08 -4.06
C ASP A 44 26.61 3.40 -3.68
N ARG A 45 27.70 3.69 -4.39
CA ARG A 45 28.47 4.93 -4.26
C ARG A 45 28.29 5.77 -5.50
N ARG A 46 28.36 7.09 -5.34
CA ARG A 46 28.43 8.02 -6.45
C ARG A 46 29.40 9.17 -6.15
N GLU A 47 29.78 9.88 -7.18
CA GLU A 47 30.53 11.13 -7.06
C GLU A 47 29.74 12.16 -6.23
N TYR A 48 30.44 12.87 -5.37
CA TYR A 48 29.92 13.98 -4.59
C TYR A 48 29.35 15.09 -5.48
N GLN A 49 28.23 15.68 -5.07
CA GLN A 49 27.64 16.85 -5.70
C GLN A 49 27.42 17.95 -4.68
N PHE A 50 27.53 19.20 -5.13
CA PHE A 50 27.29 20.35 -4.28
C PHE A 50 25.89 20.30 -3.63
N GLY A 51 25.86 20.27 -2.30
CA GLY A 51 24.64 20.13 -1.50
C GLY A 51 24.48 18.78 -0.79
N ASP A 52 25.34 17.81 -1.09
CA ASP A 52 25.42 16.56 -0.33
C ASP A 52 25.92 16.80 1.10
N SER A 53 25.44 16.00 2.04
CA SER A 53 25.78 16.19 3.45
C SER A 53 27.13 15.55 3.76
N LEU A 54 27.93 16.19 4.61
CA LEU A 54 29.27 15.72 4.98
C LEU A 54 29.26 14.33 5.66
N ASP A 55 28.16 13.96 6.33
CA ASP A 55 27.99 12.64 6.95
C ASP A 55 27.73 11.50 5.94
N GLN A 56 27.62 11.82 4.66
CA GLN A 56 27.44 10.86 3.56
C GLN A 56 28.76 10.52 2.86
N ILE A 57 29.83 11.28 3.11
CA ILE A 57 31.12 11.07 2.45
C ILE A 57 31.79 9.79 2.97
N ASP A 58 32.11 8.87 2.05
CA ASP A 58 32.97 7.73 2.35
C ASP A 58 34.43 8.20 2.29
N MET A 59 34.98 8.58 3.44
CA MET A 59 36.36 9.04 3.53
C MET A 59 37.37 7.98 3.06
N THR A 60 37.06 6.70 3.21
CA THR A 60 38.00 5.62 2.81
C THR A 60 38.08 5.52 1.30
N ALA A 61 36.93 5.52 0.63
CA ALA A 61 36.85 5.51 -0.82
C ALA A 61 37.42 6.81 -1.41
N SER A 62 37.12 7.94 -0.77
CA SER A 62 37.59 9.25 -1.22
C SER A 62 39.11 9.40 -1.13
N ILE A 63 39.73 8.92 -0.05
CA ILE A 63 41.19 8.90 0.10
C ILE A 63 41.83 7.97 -0.94
N HIS A 64 41.23 6.80 -1.19
CA HIS A 64 41.70 5.88 -2.22
C HIS A 64 41.68 6.55 -3.61
N ASN A 65 40.58 7.21 -3.98
CA ASN A 65 40.47 7.93 -5.25
C ASN A 65 41.47 9.08 -5.35
N ALA A 66 41.67 9.84 -4.26
CA ALA A 66 42.69 10.89 -4.20
C ALA A 66 44.11 10.35 -4.45
N GLN A 67 44.45 9.20 -3.87
CA GLN A 67 45.75 8.56 -4.10
C GLN A 67 45.90 8.05 -5.55
N VAL A 68 44.83 7.55 -6.16
CA VAL A 68 44.83 7.12 -7.57
C VAL A 68 45.01 8.33 -8.50
N ASN A 69 44.37 9.46 -8.21
CA ASN A 69 44.38 10.64 -9.08
C ASN A 69 45.60 11.55 -8.88
N HIS A 70 46.15 11.62 -7.67
CA HIS A 70 47.22 12.56 -7.31
C HIS A 70 48.54 11.87 -6.90
N GLY A 71 48.56 10.55 -6.74
CA GLY A 71 49.74 9.78 -6.36
C GLY A 71 49.96 9.72 -4.84
N ILE A 72 51.01 8.98 -4.43
CA ILE A 72 51.27 8.61 -3.03
C ILE A 72 52.24 9.60 -2.33
N GLY A 73 53.00 10.38 -3.11
CA GLY A 73 54.10 11.20 -2.60
C GLY A 73 53.66 12.49 -1.90
N ASP A 74 52.64 13.17 -2.44
CA ASP A 74 52.04 14.37 -1.86
C ASP A 74 50.52 14.18 -1.83
N PHE A 75 49.93 14.16 -0.62
CA PHE A 75 48.50 13.98 -0.48
C PHE A 75 47.76 15.26 -0.89
N SER A 76 47.07 15.19 -2.03
CA SER A 76 46.13 16.18 -2.51
C SER A 76 44.76 15.53 -2.69
N MET A 77 43.70 16.17 -2.22
CA MET A 77 42.32 15.72 -2.38
C MET A 77 41.46 16.89 -2.84
N THR A 78 40.65 16.63 -3.86
CA THR A 78 39.73 17.59 -4.49
C THR A 78 38.30 17.08 -4.40
N GLU A 79 37.32 17.94 -4.71
CA GLU A 79 35.90 17.54 -4.72
C GLU A 79 35.60 16.37 -5.67
N ARG A 80 36.41 16.18 -6.72
CA ARG A 80 36.26 15.07 -7.68
C ARG A 80 36.70 13.71 -7.12
N ASP A 81 37.46 13.73 -6.03
CA ASP A 81 37.90 12.51 -5.35
C ASP A 81 36.86 12.04 -4.33
N LEU A 82 35.90 12.90 -3.97
CA LEU A 82 34.89 12.59 -2.97
C LEU A 82 33.83 11.64 -3.52
N GLU A 83 33.67 10.51 -2.84
CA GLU A 83 32.54 9.61 -3.02
C GLU A 83 31.57 9.71 -1.85
N VAL A 84 30.27 9.68 -2.16
CA VAL A 84 29.21 9.61 -1.16
C VAL A 84 28.54 8.24 -1.20
N GLU A 85 28.27 7.69 -0.01
CA GLU A 85 27.38 6.54 0.14
C GLU A 85 25.94 7.00 -0.08
N GLU A 86 25.23 6.40 -1.05
CA GLU A 86 23.79 6.64 -1.14
C GLU A 86 23.09 5.95 0.04
N LYS A 87 22.40 6.74 0.88
CA LYS A 87 21.51 6.18 1.89
C LYS A 87 20.15 5.94 1.25
N ASP A 88 19.83 4.67 1.03
CA ASP A 88 18.47 4.26 0.67
C ASP A 88 17.58 4.47 1.90
N TYR A 89 16.82 5.56 1.93
CA TYR A 89 15.82 5.77 2.98
C TYR A 89 14.66 4.80 2.78
N LYS A 90 14.82 3.54 3.19
CA LYS A 90 13.66 2.67 3.42
C LYS A 90 12.97 3.19 4.68
N THR A 91 12.06 4.16 4.54
CA THR A 91 11.28 4.50 5.73
C THR A 91 10.40 3.33 6.09
N ILE A 92 10.36 3.07 7.39
CA ILE A 92 9.44 2.15 8.00
C ILE A 92 8.00 2.62 7.74
N THR A 93 7.17 1.72 7.24
CA THR A 93 5.75 1.97 6.97
C THR A 93 4.87 1.15 7.89
N SER A 94 3.80 1.79 8.36
CA SER A 94 2.70 1.09 9.04
C SER A 94 1.54 0.87 8.10
N THR A 95 1.18 -0.40 7.91
CA THR A 95 0.15 -0.83 6.98
C THR A 95 -1.01 -1.48 7.74
N VAL A 96 -2.24 -1.07 7.43
CA VAL A 96 -3.44 -1.83 7.79
C VAL A 96 -3.99 -2.51 6.53
N LEU A 97 -4.18 -3.82 6.59
CA LEU A 97 -4.87 -4.61 5.57
C LEU A 97 -6.31 -4.87 6.02
N MET A 98 -7.26 -4.22 5.35
CA MET A 98 -8.69 -4.35 5.57
C MET A 98 -9.31 -5.36 4.60
N ILE A 99 -10.11 -6.29 5.09
CA ILE A 99 -10.75 -7.34 4.30
C ILE A 99 -12.26 -7.33 4.55
N ASP A 100 -13.03 -7.19 3.49
CA ASP A 100 -14.48 -7.28 3.51
C ASP A 100 -14.95 -8.74 3.71
N ILE A 101 -15.81 -8.95 4.70
CA ILE A 101 -16.44 -10.24 5.00
C ILE A 101 -17.97 -10.16 4.94
N SER A 102 -18.49 -9.13 4.27
CA SER A 102 -19.92 -8.94 4.05
C SER A 102 -20.50 -10.01 3.13
N HIS A 103 -21.82 -10.16 3.19
CA HIS A 103 -22.53 -11.19 2.44
C HIS A 103 -22.34 -11.03 0.92
N SER A 104 -22.12 -9.81 0.43
CA SER A 104 -21.89 -9.55 -1.00
C SER A 104 -20.70 -10.33 -1.56
N MET A 105 -19.71 -10.65 -0.73
CA MET A 105 -18.51 -11.40 -1.11
C MET A 105 -18.79 -12.86 -1.55
N ILE A 106 -20.02 -13.37 -1.38
CA ILE A 106 -20.48 -14.68 -1.90
C ILE A 106 -21.81 -14.61 -2.68
N LEU A 107 -22.35 -13.41 -2.90
CA LEU A 107 -23.65 -13.25 -3.55
C LEU A 107 -23.59 -13.64 -5.04
N TYR A 108 -24.77 -13.99 -5.57
CA TYR A 108 -24.97 -14.31 -7.00
C TYR A 108 -24.13 -15.48 -7.52
N GLY A 109 -23.73 -16.41 -6.63
CA GLY A 109 -22.93 -17.57 -7.00
C GLY A 109 -21.45 -17.25 -7.27
N GLU A 110 -21.00 -16.05 -6.92
CA GLU A 110 -19.62 -15.62 -7.11
C GLU A 110 -18.84 -15.67 -5.79
N ASP A 111 -17.84 -16.55 -5.69
CA ASP A 111 -16.93 -16.59 -4.55
C ASP A 111 -15.82 -15.53 -4.68
N ARG A 112 -16.03 -14.37 -4.06
CA ARG A 112 -15.05 -13.26 -4.03
C ARG A 112 -14.17 -13.31 -2.78
N ILE A 113 -14.60 -14.00 -1.72
CA ILE A 113 -13.82 -14.12 -0.49
C ILE A 113 -12.59 -15.01 -0.67
N THR A 114 -12.67 -16.09 -1.46
CA THR A 114 -11.52 -16.96 -1.73
C THR A 114 -10.39 -16.23 -2.47
N PRO A 115 -10.62 -15.50 -3.58
CA PRO A 115 -9.57 -14.68 -4.18
C PRO A 115 -9.10 -13.56 -3.24
N ALA A 116 -10.00 -12.93 -2.46
CA ALA A 116 -9.61 -11.93 -1.46
C ALA A 116 -8.59 -12.48 -0.44
N LYS A 117 -8.86 -13.67 0.12
CA LYS A 117 -7.94 -14.35 1.04
C LYS A 117 -6.58 -14.60 0.40
N LYS A 118 -6.54 -15.09 -0.85
CA LYS A 118 -5.28 -15.33 -1.58
C LYS A 118 -4.47 -14.04 -1.76
N VAL A 119 -5.12 -12.94 -2.15
CA VAL A 119 -4.49 -11.63 -2.28
C VAL A 119 -3.95 -11.17 -0.93
N ALA A 120 -4.76 -11.26 0.11
CA ALA A 120 -4.40 -10.81 1.44
C ALA A 120 -3.23 -11.60 2.04
N MET A 121 -3.21 -12.93 1.87
CA MET A 121 -2.07 -13.78 2.26
C MET A 121 -0.80 -13.39 1.52
N ALA A 122 -0.88 -13.22 0.20
CA ALA A 122 0.27 -12.86 -0.62
C ALA A 122 0.83 -11.48 -0.26
N LEU A 123 -0.04 -10.50 0.00
CA LEU A 123 0.34 -9.17 0.48
C LEU A 123 0.99 -9.22 1.86
N ALA A 124 0.40 -9.97 2.79
CA ALA A 124 0.94 -10.09 4.14
C ALA A 124 2.33 -10.74 4.14
N GLU A 125 2.49 -11.81 3.35
CA GLU A 125 3.77 -12.49 3.19
C GLU A 125 4.82 -11.58 2.54
N LEU A 126 4.45 -10.88 1.47
CA LEU A 126 5.35 -9.94 0.78
C LEU A 126 5.84 -8.84 1.72
N ILE A 127 4.93 -8.22 2.48
CA ILE A 127 5.29 -7.13 3.40
C ILE A 127 6.24 -7.65 4.48
N ARG A 128 5.91 -8.79 5.11
CA ARG A 128 6.74 -9.34 6.19
C ARG A 128 8.11 -9.81 5.73
N THR A 129 8.21 -10.35 4.52
CA THR A 129 9.46 -10.91 3.99
C THR A 129 10.34 -9.83 3.34
N LYS A 130 9.76 -8.87 2.61
CA LYS A 130 10.51 -7.81 1.92
C LYS A 130 10.79 -6.59 2.81
N TYR A 131 9.93 -6.33 3.80
CA TYR A 131 10.01 -5.17 4.68
C TYR A 131 9.89 -5.60 6.16
N PRO A 132 10.88 -6.31 6.71
CA PRO A 132 10.80 -6.89 8.05
C PRO A 132 10.68 -5.85 9.19
N LYS A 133 11.03 -4.59 8.93
CA LYS A 133 10.88 -3.47 9.88
C LYS A 133 9.49 -2.82 9.84
N ASP A 134 8.70 -3.10 8.80
CA ASP A 134 7.35 -2.54 8.66
C ASP A 134 6.35 -3.24 9.61
N THR A 135 5.28 -2.53 9.94
CA THR A 135 4.19 -3.12 10.72
C THR A 135 3.02 -3.45 9.83
N LEU A 136 2.42 -4.62 10.02
CA LEU A 136 1.20 -5.04 9.36
C LEU A 136 0.14 -5.40 10.39
N ASP A 137 -0.97 -4.67 10.39
CA ASP A 137 -2.19 -4.99 11.12
C ASP A 137 -3.26 -5.47 10.13
N ILE A 138 -4.03 -6.48 10.51
CA ILE A 138 -5.09 -7.02 9.65
C ILE A 138 -6.44 -6.78 10.34
N VAL A 139 -7.38 -6.21 9.60
CA VAL A 139 -8.73 -5.88 10.05
C VAL A 139 -9.73 -6.52 9.11
N VAL A 140 -10.78 -7.10 9.65
CA VAL A 140 -11.96 -7.48 8.86
C VAL A 140 -13.10 -6.53 9.15
N PHE A 141 -14.00 -6.35 8.17
CA PHE A 141 -15.19 -5.55 8.35
C PHE A 141 -16.42 -6.18 7.68
N GLY A 142 -17.54 -6.07 8.39
CA GLY A 142 -18.89 -6.45 7.97
C GLY A 142 -19.87 -5.41 8.52
N ASN A 143 -20.75 -5.78 9.46
CA ASN A 143 -21.57 -4.80 10.20
C ASN A 143 -20.70 -3.93 11.13
N ASP A 144 -19.68 -4.54 11.72
CA ASP A 144 -18.65 -3.94 12.56
C ASP A 144 -17.27 -4.26 11.97
N ALA A 145 -16.21 -3.73 12.59
CA ALA A 145 -14.83 -4.04 12.24
C ALA A 145 -14.03 -4.49 13.47
N TRP A 146 -13.12 -5.44 13.28
CA TRP A 146 -12.24 -5.94 14.34
C TRP A 146 -10.91 -6.44 13.78
N PRO A 147 -9.82 -6.41 14.58
CA PRO A 147 -8.54 -6.95 14.16
C PRO A 147 -8.55 -8.48 14.17
N ILE A 148 -7.72 -9.08 13.32
CA ILE A 148 -7.44 -10.52 13.29
C ILE A 148 -5.94 -10.77 13.18
N THR A 149 -5.51 -11.98 13.47
CA THR A 149 -4.14 -12.44 13.21
C THR A 149 -3.99 -12.99 11.80
N LEU A 150 -2.75 -13.04 11.30
CA LEU A 150 -2.44 -13.66 10.01
C LEU A 150 -2.85 -15.15 9.95
N LYS A 151 -2.82 -15.86 11.08
CA LYS A 151 -3.20 -17.28 11.17
C LYS A 151 -4.69 -17.50 10.93
N GLU A 152 -5.52 -16.51 11.26
CA GLU A 152 -6.98 -16.59 11.08
C GLU A 152 -7.40 -16.32 9.62
N LEU A 153 -6.55 -15.65 8.85
CA LEU A 153 -6.87 -15.18 7.50
C LEU A 153 -7.35 -16.28 6.52
N PRO A 154 -6.74 -17.48 6.46
CA PRO A 154 -7.22 -18.57 5.60
C PRO A 154 -8.63 -19.07 5.99
N TYR A 155 -8.96 -18.96 7.27
CA TYR A 155 -10.20 -19.46 7.86
C TYR A 155 -11.31 -18.42 7.88
N LEU A 156 -11.09 -17.22 7.35
CA LEU A 156 -12.13 -16.21 7.26
C LEU A 156 -13.34 -16.72 6.50
N GLN A 157 -14.50 -16.50 7.12
CA GLN A 157 -15.80 -16.80 6.57
C GLN A 157 -16.58 -15.49 6.39
N VAL A 158 -17.37 -15.45 5.35
CA VAL A 158 -18.37 -14.40 5.16
C VAL A 158 -19.52 -14.62 6.12
N GLY A 159 -20.04 -13.54 6.70
CA GLY A 159 -21.25 -13.59 7.52
C GLY A 159 -22.45 -13.02 6.78
N PRO A 160 -23.66 -13.10 7.38
CA PRO A 160 -24.85 -12.37 6.94
C PRO A 160 -24.73 -10.88 7.31
N TYR A 161 -23.61 -10.28 6.94
CA TYR A 161 -23.24 -8.91 7.25
C TYR A 161 -23.47 -8.00 6.05
N HIS A 162 -23.74 -6.74 6.35
CA HIS A 162 -23.67 -5.66 5.39
C HIS A 162 -22.22 -5.13 5.32
N THR A 163 -22.01 -4.10 4.49
CA THR A 163 -20.69 -3.55 4.20
C THR A 163 -20.52 -2.21 4.94
N ASN A 164 -19.98 -2.24 6.15
CA ASN A 164 -19.69 -1.03 6.93
C ASN A 164 -18.22 -0.60 6.73
N THR A 165 -17.91 -0.14 5.52
CA THR A 165 -16.57 0.35 5.16
C THR A 165 -16.10 1.48 6.08
N TYR A 166 -17.03 2.33 6.54
CA TYR A 166 -16.71 3.41 7.48
C TYR A 166 -16.11 2.87 8.79
N ALA A 167 -16.74 1.86 9.42
CA ALA A 167 -16.23 1.27 10.66
C ALA A 167 -14.85 0.62 10.46
N GLY A 168 -14.64 -0.03 9.32
CA GLY A 168 -13.33 -0.58 8.95
C GLY A 168 -12.25 0.51 8.85
N LEU A 169 -12.56 1.61 8.17
CA LEU A 169 -11.64 2.74 8.01
C LEU A 169 -11.37 3.45 9.33
N GLU A 170 -12.40 3.64 10.16
CA GLU A 170 -12.28 4.24 11.49
C GLU A 170 -11.32 3.44 12.37
N LEU A 171 -11.50 2.11 12.44
CA LEU A 171 -10.61 1.22 13.18
C LEU A 171 -9.18 1.24 12.61
N ALA A 172 -9.03 1.21 11.28
CA ALA A 172 -7.73 1.27 10.63
C ALA A 172 -6.98 2.57 10.97
N VAL A 173 -7.67 3.72 10.92
CA VAL A 173 -7.11 5.01 11.27
C VAL A 173 -6.72 5.05 12.75
N ASP A 174 -7.53 4.48 13.64
CA ASP A 174 -7.21 4.44 15.08
C ASP A 174 -5.98 3.57 15.37
N ILE A 175 -5.83 2.44 14.69
CA ILE A 175 -4.61 1.60 14.75
C ILE A 175 -3.41 2.42 14.27
N LEU A 176 -3.51 3.02 13.08
CA LEU A 176 -2.43 3.79 12.46
C LEU A 176 -2.06 5.04 13.27
N ARG A 177 -3.01 5.69 13.94
CA ARG A 177 -2.76 6.87 14.79
C ARG A 177 -1.83 6.54 15.96
N ARG A 178 -1.90 5.32 16.51
CA ARG A 178 -1.04 4.85 17.62
C ARG A 178 0.37 4.48 17.17
N ARG A 179 0.62 4.36 15.86
CA ARG A 179 1.95 4.07 15.30
C ARG A 179 2.80 5.34 15.25
N LYS A 180 4.05 5.23 15.72
CA LYS A 180 5.06 6.32 15.74
C LYS A 180 5.61 6.65 14.35
N THR A 181 5.55 5.70 13.44
CA THR A 181 5.98 5.82 12.04
C THR A 181 5.21 6.93 11.33
N HIS A 182 5.93 7.73 10.54
CA HIS A 182 5.29 8.80 9.75
C HIS A 182 4.52 8.21 8.57
N ASN A 183 5.08 7.21 7.89
CA ASN A 183 4.48 6.58 6.72
C ASN A 183 3.42 5.57 7.15
N LYS A 184 2.20 5.81 6.68
CA LYS A 184 0.99 5.05 7.05
C LYS A 184 0.20 4.78 5.78
N GLN A 185 -0.34 3.58 5.63
CA GLN A 185 -1.17 3.25 4.47
C GLN A 185 -2.23 2.21 4.81
N ILE A 186 -3.29 2.18 4.00
CA ILE A 186 -4.36 1.19 4.10
C ILE A 186 -4.46 0.44 2.77
N PHE A 187 -4.42 -0.89 2.84
CA PHE A 187 -4.89 -1.76 1.76
C PHE A 187 -6.30 -2.23 2.08
N MET A 188 -7.24 -2.05 1.17
CA MET A 188 -8.63 -2.46 1.37
C MET A 188 -9.02 -3.45 0.27
N ILE A 189 -9.47 -4.64 0.65
CA ILE A 189 -10.01 -5.64 -0.27
C ILE A 189 -11.51 -5.72 -0.05
N THR A 190 -12.30 -5.42 -1.09
CA THR A 190 -13.76 -5.41 -1.03
C THR A 190 -14.34 -5.69 -2.41
N ASP A 191 -15.59 -6.14 -2.48
CA ASP A 191 -16.34 -6.16 -3.72
C ASP A 191 -17.09 -4.85 -3.98
N GLY A 192 -17.09 -3.91 -3.02
CA GLY A 192 -17.35 -2.50 -3.26
C GLY A 192 -18.14 -1.81 -2.16
N LYS A 193 -19.41 -1.53 -2.46
CA LYS A 193 -20.13 -0.35 -1.98
C LYS A 193 -20.58 -0.46 -0.53
N PRO A 194 -20.41 0.60 0.29
CA PRO A 194 -20.84 0.60 1.67
C PRO A 194 -22.38 0.61 1.76
N THR A 195 -22.93 -0.26 2.59
CA THR A 195 -24.39 -0.48 2.76
C THR A 195 -24.85 -0.35 4.21
N CYS A 196 -23.93 -0.11 5.14
CA CYS A 196 -24.21 -0.08 6.58
C CYS A 196 -23.43 1.02 7.30
N LEU A 197 -24.07 1.59 8.32
CA LEU A 197 -23.44 2.41 9.35
C LEU A 197 -23.93 1.95 10.73
N LYS A 198 -23.08 2.11 11.75
CA LYS A 198 -23.47 1.93 13.14
C LYS A 198 -23.80 3.28 13.76
N GLU A 199 -24.97 3.40 14.36
CA GLU A 199 -25.48 4.61 15.02
C GLU A 199 -25.86 4.25 16.46
N GLY A 200 -24.94 4.50 17.40
CA GLY A 200 -25.07 4.01 18.77
C GLY A 200 -25.15 2.48 18.80
N ASN A 201 -26.26 1.95 19.33
CA ASN A 201 -26.51 0.51 19.41
C ASN A 201 -27.31 -0.06 18.23
N LYS A 202 -27.65 0.77 17.23
CA LYS A 202 -28.44 0.34 16.06
C LYS A 202 -27.58 0.37 14.79
N TYR A 203 -27.97 -0.43 13.81
CA TYR A 203 -27.38 -0.42 12.48
C TYR A 203 -28.34 0.22 11.49
N TYR A 204 -27.89 1.29 10.85
CA TYR A 204 -28.54 1.83 9.68
C TYR A 204 -28.09 1.04 8.46
N LYS A 205 -29.03 0.40 7.75
CA LYS A 205 -28.75 -0.55 6.67
C LYS A 205 -29.58 -0.18 5.46
N ASN A 206 -28.92 0.02 4.33
CA ASN A 206 -29.59 0.15 3.05
C ASN A 206 -28.72 -0.47 1.96
N SER A 207 -29.11 -1.69 1.54
CA SER A 207 -28.42 -2.44 0.50
C SER A 207 -28.89 -2.06 -0.92
N ILE A 208 -29.96 -1.27 -1.05
CA ILE A 208 -30.56 -0.91 -2.35
C ILE A 208 -30.00 0.44 -2.81
N GLY A 209 -29.26 0.46 -3.92
CA GLY A 209 -28.76 1.70 -4.52
C GLY A 209 -27.78 2.46 -3.60
N LEU A 210 -27.12 3.52 -4.10
CA LEU A 210 -26.17 4.31 -3.29
C LEU A 210 -26.94 5.14 -2.25
N ASP A 211 -27.07 4.59 -1.05
CA ASP A 211 -27.57 5.35 0.07
C ASP A 211 -26.66 6.54 0.36
N ARG A 212 -27.19 7.76 0.18
CA ARG A 212 -26.41 8.99 0.31
C ARG A 212 -25.80 9.15 1.70
N LYS A 213 -26.47 8.69 2.76
CA LYS A 213 -25.97 8.82 4.13
C LYS A 213 -24.75 7.94 4.33
N VAL A 214 -24.85 6.67 3.96
CA VAL A 214 -23.76 5.68 4.07
C VAL A 214 -22.57 6.07 3.21
N VAL A 215 -22.84 6.44 1.96
CA VAL A 215 -21.81 6.82 0.99
C VAL A 215 -21.09 8.09 1.43
N ASN A 216 -21.81 9.16 1.77
CA ASN A 216 -21.19 10.42 2.17
C ASN A 216 -20.33 10.26 3.44
N LYS A 217 -20.80 9.48 4.42
CA LYS A 217 -20.03 9.20 5.63
C LYS A 217 -18.72 8.47 5.31
N THR A 218 -18.76 7.51 4.38
CA THR A 218 -17.58 6.76 3.92
C THR A 218 -16.61 7.64 3.12
N LEU A 219 -17.11 8.47 2.20
CA LEU A 219 -16.29 9.41 1.43
C LEU A 219 -15.66 10.49 2.32
N ASN A 220 -16.37 10.97 3.35
CA ASN A 220 -15.82 11.91 4.32
C ASN A 220 -14.65 11.30 5.11
N MET A 221 -14.74 10.02 5.48
CA MET A 221 -13.61 9.31 6.10
C MET A 221 -12.44 9.16 5.12
N ALA A 222 -12.69 8.87 3.84
CA ALA A 222 -11.65 8.83 2.80
C ALA A 222 -10.91 10.17 2.67
N ALA A 223 -11.65 11.28 2.69
CA ALA A 223 -11.12 12.65 2.68
C ALA A 223 -10.33 12.96 3.96
N GLN A 224 -10.78 12.46 5.12
CA GLN A 224 -10.03 12.57 6.36
C GLN A 224 -8.69 11.83 6.27
N CYS A 225 -8.68 10.59 5.78
CA CYS A 225 -7.45 9.83 5.55
C CYS A 225 -6.46 10.59 4.66
N LYS A 226 -6.94 11.23 3.58
CA LYS A 226 -6.10 12.08 2.72
C LYS A 226 -5.46 13.24 3.49
N ARG A 227 -6.25 13.99 4.27
CA ARG A 227 -5.75 15.10 5.09
C ARG A 227 -4.72 14.67 6.12
N THR A 228 -4.83 13.44 6.63
CA THR A 228 -3.86 12.85 7.57
C THR A 228 -2.70 12.10 6.90
N GLY A 229 -2.57 12.17 5.57
CA GLY A 229 -1.48 11.53 4.84
C GLY A 229 -1.56 9.99 4.82
N ILE A 230 -2.76 9.42 4.91
CA ILE A 230 -3.01 7.97 4.86
C ILE A 230 -3.61 7.62 3.48
N PRO A 231 -2.78 7.26 2.48
CA PRO A 231 -3.28 6.73 1.22
C PRO A 231 -4.00 5.39 1.43
N ILE A 232 -5.08 5.22 0.68
CA ILE A 232 -5.88 3.99 0.64
C ILE A 232 -5.74 3.39 -0.75
N THR A 233 -5.31 2.14 -0.79
CA THR A 233 -5.24 1.34 -2.01
C THR A 233 -6.33 0.28 -1.97
N THR A 234 -7.27 0.37 -2.90
CA THR A 234 -8.45 -0.51 -2.96
C THR A 234 -8.25 -1.62 -3.99
N PHE A 235 -8.35 -2.87 -3.56
CA PHE A 235 -8.45 -4.06 -4.41
C PHE A 235 -9.91 -4.44 -4.54
N MET A 236 -10.51 -4.03 -5.64
CA MET A 236 -11.91 -4.31 -5.95
C MET A 236 -12.02 -5.64 -6.71
N ILE A 237 -12.81 -6.56 -6.16
CA ILE A 237 -13.08 -7.89 -6.76
C ILE A 237 -14.51 -7.93 -7.29
N ALA A 238 -14.84 -7.10 -8.27
CA ALA A 238 -16.15 -7.12 -8.93
C ALA A 238 -16.12 -6.48 -10.32
N LYS A 239 -17.06 -6.92 -11.18
CA LYS A 239 -17.25 -6.38 -12.55
C LYS A 239 -18.35 -5.33 -12.65
N ASP A 240 -19.08 -5.09 -11.57
CA ASP A 240 -20.23 -4.19 -11.57
C ASP A 240 -19.79 -2.72 -11.85
N PRO A 241 -20.29 -2.10 -12.95
CA PRO A 241 -19.88 -0.74 -13.33
C PRO A 241 -20.24 0.34 -12.30
N TYR A 242 -21.30 0.13 -11.54
CA TYR A 242 -21.79 1.07 -10.53
C TYR A 242 -20.95 1.01 -9.25
N LEU A 243 -20.56 -0.19 -8.81
CA LEU A 243 -19.59 -0.37 -7.72
C LEU A 243 -18.24 0.25 -8.09
N GLN A 244 -17.82 0.11 -9.35
CA GLN A 244 -16.60 0.75 -9.83
C GLN A 244 -16.72 2.28 -9.77
N GLN A 245 -17.87 2.87 -10.12
CA GLN A 245 -18.05 4.32 -10.03
C GLN A 245 -17.86 4.83 -8.59
N PHE A 246 -18.40 4.12 -7.60
CA PHE A 246 -18.16 4.46 -6.20
C PHE A 246 -16.67 4.36 -5.84
N VAL A 247 -16.01 3.24 -6.18
CA VAL A 247 -14.58 3.06 -5.88
C VAL A 247 -13.71 4.12 -6.56
N ARG A 248 -14.05 4.52 -7.79
CA ARG A 248 -13.38 5.62 -8.49
C ARG A 248 -13.49 6.93 -7.72
N GLN A 249 -14.70 7.32 -7.34
CA GLN A 249 -14.93 8.53 -6.55
C GLN A 249 -14.22 8.48 -5.20
N PHE A 250 -14.29 7.34 -4.51
CA PHE A 250 -13.61 7.11 -3.24
C PHE A 250 -12.10 7.28 -3.37
N THR A 251 -11.52 6.70 -4.43
CA THR A 251 -10.09 6.75 -4.71
C THR A 251 -9.63 8.16 -5.06
N GLU A 252 -10.42 8.90 -5.85
CA GLU A 252 -10.16 10.30 -6.20
C GLU A 252 -10.17 11.20 -4.96
N ILE A 253 -11.18 11.05 -4.09
CA ILE A 253 -11.30 11.82 -2.85
C ILE A 253 -10.13 11.53 -1.91
N ASN A 254 -9.72 10.27 -1.78
CA ASN A 254 -8.57 9.91 -0.96
C ASN A 254 -7.22 10.30 -1.61
N GLY A 255 -7.15 10.41 -2.95
CA GLY A 255 -5.89 10.50 -3.68
C GLY A 255 -5.11 9.19 -3.64
N GLY A 256 -5.81 8.06 -3.56
CA GLY A 256 -5.26 6.72 -3.42
C GLY A 256 -5.10 5.99 -4.76
N LYS A 257 -5.11 4.66 -4.71
CA LYS A 257 -5.02 3.78 -5.90
C LYS A 257 -6.15 2.75 -5.92
N ALA A 258 -6.57 2.34 -7.11
CA ALA A 258 -7.55 1.26 -7.27
C ALA A 258 -7.05 0.18 -8.23
N PHE A 259 -7.26 -1.07 -7.84
CA PHE A 259 -6.97 -2.28 -8.59
C PHE A 259 -8.26 -3.05 -8.79
N TYR A 260 -8.66 -3.25 -10.04
CA TYR A 260 -9.89 -3.99 -10.37
C TYR A 260 -9.51 -5.35 -10.92
N SER A 261 -9.92 -6.43 -10.27
CA SER A 261 -9.69 -7.80 -10.75
C SER A 261 -10.99 -8.49 -11.12
N SER A 262 -10.89 -9.36 -12.12
CA SER A 262 -11.94 -10.31 -12.47
C SER A 262 -11.91 -11.52 -11.51
N LEU A 263 -13.05 -12.20 -11.36
CA LEU A 263 -13.17 -13.42 -10.54
C LEU A 263 -12.18 -14.53 -10.93
N LYS A 264 -11.60 -14.48 -12.13
CA LYS A 264 -10.68 -15.50 -12.65
C LYS A 264 -9.26 -15.40 -12.06
N GLY A 265 -8.96 -14.36 -11.27
CA GLY A 265 -7.77 -14.32 -10.42
C GLY A 265 -6.94 -13.04 -10.54
N LEU A 266 -5.80 -13.07 -9.85
CA LEU A 266 -4.87 -11.93 -9.71
C LEU A 266 -4.17 -11.50 -11.01
N GLY A 267 -4.31 -12.24 -12.11
CA GLY A 267 -3.60 -11.96 -13.36
C GLY A 267 -4.15 -10.77 -14.15
N GLU A 268 -5.41 -10.40 -13.93
CA GLU A 268 -6.12 -9.37 -14.73
C GLU A 268 -6.46 -8.15 -13.86
N TYR A 269 -5.48 -7.52 -13.22
CA TYR A 269 -5.73 -6.23 -12.55
C TYR A 269 -5.65 -5.07 -13.53
N ILE A 270 -6.76 -4.35 -13.69
CA ILE A 270 -6.74 -3.01 -14.27
C ILE A 270 -6.29 -2.04 -13.17
N PHE A 271 -5.18 -1.36 -13.42
CA PHE A 271 -4.66 -0.31 -12.54
C PHE A 271 -5.22 1.04 -12.93
N GLU A 272 -5.98 1.68 -12.04
CA GLU A 272 -6.34 3.09 -12.16
C GLU A 272 -5.55 3.89 -11.10
N ASP A 273 -4.59 4.68 -11.58
CA ASP A 273 -3.87 5.69 -10.78
C ASP A 273 -4.49 7.06 -11.04
N TYR A 274 -4.92 7.73 -9.97
CA TYR A 274 -5.58 9.04 -10.03
C TYR A 274 -4.63 10.19 -9.71
N ILE A 275 -3.42 9.90 -9.23
CA ILE A 275 -2.41 10.94 -8.91
C ILE A 275 -1.77 11.47 -10.21
N LYS A 276 -1.85 10.73 -11.33
CA LYS A 276 -1.43 11.18 -12.66
C LYS A 276 -2.40 10.67 -13.73
N ASN A 277 -3.12 11.59 -14.36
CA ASN A 277 -4.08 11.44 -15.47
C ASN A 277 -3.62 10.53 -16.65
N ARG A 278 -3.44 9.22 -16.46
CA ARG A 278 -3.24 8.23 -17.54
C ARG A 278 -3.77 6.84 -17.16
N ARG A 279 -4.96 6.51 -17.68
CA ARG A 279 -5.42 5.11 -17.80
C ARG A 279 -4.43 4.34 -18.68
N ARG A 280 -3.83 3.26 -18.16
CA ARG A 280 -3.10 2.27 -18.95
C ARG A 280 -3.71 0.90 -18.70
N THR A 281 -4.36 0.35 -19.71
CA THR A 281 -4.77 -1.05 -19.74
C THR A 281 -3.50 -1.88 -19.86
N VAL A 282 -3.16 -2.65 -18.82
CA VAL A 282 -2.10 -3.67 -18.89
C VAL A 282 -2.77 -4.91 -19.47
N ARG A 283 -2.26 -5.38 -20.62
CA ARG A 283 -2.67 -6.64 -21.28
C ARG A 283 -1.64 -7.71 -20.98
#